data_AF-A0A9E0DRN7-F1
#
_entry.id   AF-A0A9E0DRN7-F1
#
_cell.length_a   1.000
_cell.length_b   1.000
_cell.length_c   1.000
_cell.angle_alpha   90.00
_cell.angle_beta   90.00
_cell.angle_gamma   90.00
#
_symmetry.space_group_name_H-M   'P 1'
#
loop_
_entity.id
_entity.type
_entity.pdbx_description
1 polymer ?
#
loop_
_entity_poly.entity_id
_entity_poly.type
_entity_poly.pdbx_seq_one_letter_code
_entity_poly.pdbx_strand_id
1 'polypeptide(L)'
;MSNNRQEGMISYVVLITMMLFLVTGSTLLVLTQSQVEMTQKELDLVQAKYGAERGAMWFVMYIHEGGQIQKGQEIPLIETESEKIYIKRPLYEANESHIIVHSINKARHCSARSKVVFHLDKERQQLVIDSIFPY
;
A
#
# COMPACT_ATOMS: atom_id res chain seq x y z
N MET A 1 -29.44 -33.63 -52.77
CA MET A 1 -29.91 -32.89 -51.57
C MET A 1 -29.15 -33.22 -50.27
N SER A 2 -28.06 -34.00 -50.30
CA SER A 2 -27.26 -34.36 -49.12
C SER A 2 -26.13 -33.35 -48.80
N ASN A 3 -25.44 -32.81 -49.81
CA ASN A 3 -24.26 -31.96 -49.63
C ASN A 3 -24.55 -30.63 -48.90
N ASN A 4 -25.66 -29.95 -49.22
CA ASN A 4 -25.97 -28.65 -48.60
C ASN A 4 -26.25 -28.75 -47.08
N ARG A 5 -26.71 -29.91 -46.59
CA ARG A 5 -26.92 -30.14 -45.14
C ARG A 5 -25.59 -30.38 -44.41
N GLN A 6 -24.64 -31.07 -45.03
CA GLN A 6 -23.30 -31.28 -44.46
C GLN A 6 -22.49 -29.99 -44.45
N GLU A 7 -22.51 -29.19 -45.51
CA GLU A 7 -21.82 -27.90 -45.57
C GLU A 7 -22.36 -26.90 -44.54
N GLY A 8 -23.70 -26.83 -44.38
CA GLY A 8 -24.33 -25.99 -43.35
C GLY A 8 -23.98 -26.43 -41.92
N MET A 9 -23.87 -27.74 -41.69
CA MET A 9 -23.46 -28.30 -40.39
C MET A 9 -22.00 -28.00 -40.08
N ILE A 10 -21.10 -28.15 -41.05
CA ILE A 10 -19.67 -27.83 -40.90
C ILE A 10 -19.49 -26.34 -40.63
N SER A 11 -20.18 -25.46 -41.36
CA SER A 11 -20.13 -24.01 -41.15
C SER A 11 -20.62 -23.60 -39.75
N TYR A 12 -21.68 -24.23 -39.26
CA TYR A 12 -22.21 -23.97 -37.91
C TYR A 12 -21.26 -24.44 -36.79
N VAL A 13 -20.66 -25.62 -36.95
CA VAL A 13 -19.65 -26.13 -35.98
C VAL A 13 -18.43 -25.23 -35.95
N VAL A 14 -17.95 -24.76 -37.11
CA VAL A 14 -16.83 -23.81 -37.18
C VAL A 14 -17.17 -22.50 -36.48
N LEU A 15 -18.36 -21.93 -36.74
CA LEU A 15 -18.81 -20.71 -36.07
C LEU A 15 -18.89 -20.85 -34.54
N ILE A 16 -19.48 -21.95 -34.05
CA ILE A 16 -19.55 -22.22 -32.60
C ILE A 16 -18.14 -22.36 -32.02
N THR A 17 -17.26 -23.10 -32.70
CA THR A 17 -15.90 -23.34 -32.21
C THR A 17 -15.12 -22.03 -32.13
N MET A 18 -15.23 -21.17 -33.14
CA MET A 18 -14.61 -19.84 -33.11
C MET A 18 -15.19 -18.95 -32.00
N MET A 19 -16.51 -18.98 -31.78
CA MET A 19 -17.12 -18.25 -30.66
C MET A 19 -16.62 -18.75 -29.31
N LEU A 20 -16.50 -20.07 -29.13
CA LEU A 20 -15.95 -20.65 -27.90
C LEU A 20 -14.49 -20.22 -27.67
N PHE A 21 -13.66 -20.20 -28.71
CA PHE A 21 -12.29 -19.68 -28.61
C PHE A 21 -12.25 -18.19 -28.24
N LEU A 22 -13.10 -17.37 -28.84
CA LEU A 22 -13.21 -15.93 -28.54
C LEU A 22 -13.66 -15.67 -27.10
N VAL A 23 -14.69 -16.39 -26.63
CA VAL A 23 -15.19 -16.27 -25.26
C VAL A 23 -14.14 -16.75 -24.26
N THR A 24 -13.47 -17.88 -24.53
CA THR A 24 -12.45 -18.41 -23.62
C THR A 24 -11.22 -17.50 -23.57
N GLY A 25 -10.76 -17.01 -24.73
CA GLY A 25 -9.61 -16.10 -24.80
C GLY A 25 -9.87 -14.76 -24.13
N SER A 26 -11.06 -14.16 -24.35
CA SER A 26 -11.43 -12.91 -23.68
C SER A 26 -11.57 -13.07 -22.17
N THR A 27 -12.17 -14.17 -21.71
CA THR A 27 -12.30 -14.46 -20.26
C THR A 27 -10.93 -14.62 -19.61
N LEU A 28 -10.00 -15.34 -20.24
CA LEU A 28 -8.64 -15.52 -19.72
C LEU A 28 -7.87 -14.20 -19.66
N LEU A 29 -8.06 -13.33 -20.64
CA LEU A 29 -7.43 -12.01 -20.67
C LEU A 29 -7.95 -11.10 -19.56
N VAL A 30 -9.26 -11.09 -19.31
CA VAL A 30 -9.85 -10.33 -18.20
C VAL A 30 -9.35 -10.86 -16.85
N LEU A 31 -9.27 -12.18 -16.66
CA LEU A 31 -8.77 -12.78 -15.42
C LEU A 31 -7.31 -12.42 -15.16
N THR A 32 -6.44 -12.50 -16.17
CA THR A 32 -5.02 -12.16 -16.03
C THR A 32 -4.83 -10.67 -15.74
N GLN A 33 -5.56 -9.78 -16.41
CA GLN A 33 -5.54 -8.35 -16.11
C GLN A 33 -6.00 -8.05 -14.68
N SER A 34 -7.06 -8.70 -14.21
CA SER A 34 -7.55 -8.54 -12.84
C SER A 34 -6.52 -8.99 -11.78
N GLN A 35 -5.81 -10.10 -12.03
CA GLN A 35 -4.75 -10.58 -11.14
C GLN A 35 -3.56 -9.60 -11.08
N VAL A 36 -3.15 -9.06 -12.23
CA VAL A 36 -2.07 -8.06 -12.30
C VAL A 36 -2.47 -6.79 -11.54
N GLU A 37 -3.71 -6.31 -11.72
CA GLU A 37 -4.20 -5.13 -11.01
C GLU A 37 -4.24 -5.36 -9.49
N MET A 38 -4.69 -6.54 -9.05
CA MET A 38 -4.71 -6.90 -7.63
C MET A 38 -3.29 -6.95 -7.05
N THR A 39 -2.36 -7.61 -7.74
CA THR A 39 -0.96 -7.70 -7.32
C THR A 39 -0.31 -6.32 -7.23
N GLN A 40 -0.62 -5.43 -8.19
CA GLN A 40 -0.10 -4.06 -8.16
C GLN A 40 -0.63 -3.26 -6.97
N LYS A 41 -1.93 -3.40 -6.65
CA LYS A 41 -2.53 -2.74 -5.48
C LYS A 41 -1.91 -3.24 -4.17
N GLU A 42 -1.65 -4.54 -4.06
CA GLU A 42 -0.96 -5.11 -2.90
C GLU A 42 0.47 -4.59 -2.79
N LEU A 43 1.21 -4.53 -3.90
CA LEU A 43 2.57 -3.97 -3.91
C LEU A 43 2.57 -2.50 -3.50
N ASP A 44 1.65 -1.69 -3.99
CA ASP A 44 1.53 -0.27 -3.64
C ASP A 44 1.23 -0.09 -2.14
N LEU A 45 0.41 -0.98 -1.55
CA LEU A 45 0.16 -1.02 -0.10
C LEU A 45 1.40 -1.41 0.70
N VAL A 46 2.13 -2.43 0.25
CA VAL A 46 3.38 -2.88 0.90
C VAL A 46 4.42 -1.77 0.86
N GLN A 47 4.56 -1.05 -0.26
CA GLN A 47 5.47 0.09 -0.37
C GLN A 47 5.10 1.21 0.60
N ALA A 48 3.82 1.55 0.72
CA ALA A 48 3.38 2.55 1.69
C ALA A 48 3.67 2.11 3.13
N LYS A 49 3.42 0.83 3.47
CA LYS A 49 3.75 0.27 4.80
C LYS A 49 5.24 0.36 5.09
N TYR A 50 6.07 -0.05 4.13
CA TYR A 50 7.52 0.06 4.24
C TYR A 50 7.98 1.52 4.40
N GLY A 51 7.34 2.47 3.71
CA GLY A 51 7.58 3.89 3.91
C GLY A 51 7.27 4.37 5.33
N ALA A 52 6.15 3.91 5.91
CA ALA A 52 5.76 4.24 7.28
C ALA A 52 6.71 3.61 8.32
N GLU A 53 7.17 2.38 8.10
CA GLU A 53 8.17 1.73 8.97
C GLU A 53 9.54 2.42 8.89
N ARG A 54 10.00 2.81 7.70
CA ARG A 54 11.23 3.60 7.54
C ARG A 54 11.16 4.94 8.29
N GLY A 55 10.03 5.65 8.20
CA GLY A 55 9.83 6.88 8.94
C GLY A 55 9.80 6.66 10.46
N ALA A 56 9.28 5.53 10.92
CA ALA A 56 9.34 5.13 12.33
C ALA A 56 10.78 4.88 12.78
N MET A 57 11.58 4.16 11.98
CA MET A 57 13.01 3.93 12.26
C MET A 57 13.80 5.24 12.30
N TRP A 58 13.55 6.16 11.37
CA TRP A 58 14.18 7.48 11.39
C TRP A 58 13.83 8.25 12.67
N PHE A 59 12.57 8.16 13.13
CA PHE A 59 12.16 8.81 14.38
C PHE A 59 12.93 8.26 15.59
N VAL A 60 13.24 6.96 15.62
CA VAL A 60 14.12 6.37 16.66
C VAL A 60 15.44 7.15 16.73
N MET A 61 16.09 7.34 15.58
CA MET A 61 17.39 8.02 15.50
C MET A 61 17.26 9.49 15.86
N TYR A 62 16.23 10.17 15.34
CA TYR A 62 15.98 11.58 15.62
C TYR A 62 15.85 11.87 17.12
N ILE A 63 15.13 11.02 17.85
CA ILE A 63 15.03 11.22 19.30
C ILE A 63 16.31 10.80 20.03
N HIS A 64 17.00 9.76 19.57
CA HIS A 64 18.30 9.39 20.13
C HIS A 64 19.32 10.54 20.06
N GLU A 65 19.26 11.36 19.01
CA GLU A 65 20.07 12.56 18.84
C GLU A 65 19.57 13.79 19.63
N GLY A 66 18.53 13.64 20.47
CA GLY A 66 17.98 14.71 21.30
C GLY A 66 16.87 15.51 20.62
N GLY A 67 16.37 15.06 19.47
CA GLY A 67 15.22 15.65 18.80
C GLY A 67 13.96 15.64 19.67
N GLN A 68 13.11 16.65 19.47
CA GLN A 68 11.81 16.74 20.16
C GLN A 68 10.71 17.09 19.16
N ILE A 69 9.54 16.48 19.34
CA ILE A 69 8.35 16.77 18.53
C ILE A 69 7.24 17.32 19.40
N GLN A 70 6.74 18.50 19.07
CA GLN A 70 5.65 19.14 19.80
C GLN A 70 4.30 18.52 19.43
N LYS A 71 3.31 18.63 20.31
CA LYS A 71 1.94 18.14 20.03
C LYS A 71 1.37 18.90 18.83
N GLY A 72 0.79 18.17 17.87
CA GLY A 72 0.25 18.74 16.64
C GLY A 72 1.29 19.12 15.58
N GLN A 73 2.58 19.02 15.88
CA GLN A 73 3.63 19.28 14.90
C GLN A 73 3.72 18.13 13.90
N GLU A 74 3.88 18.49 12.62
CA GLU A 74 4.20 17.58 11.54
C GLU A 74 5.67 17.77 11.15
N ILE A 75 6.43 16.68 11.10
CA ILE A 75 7.82 16.66 10.66
C ILE A 75 7.86 15.94 9.30
N PRO A 76 8.09 16.66 8.18
CA PRO A 76 8.27 16.03 6.88
C PRO A 76 9.62 15.31 6.83
N LEU A 77 9.61 14.03 6.48
CA LEU A 77 10.80 13.20 6.28
C LEU A 77 11.22 13.21 4.81
N ILE A 78 10.25 12.93 3.94
CA ILE A 78 10.41 12.82 2.50
C ILE A 78 9.22 13.54 1.88
N GLU A 79 9.48 14.47 0.98
CA GLU A 79 8.45 15.09 0.16
C GLU A 79 8.96 15.22 -1.27
N THR A 80 8.49 14.33 -2.12
CA THR A 80 8.76 14.31 -3.55
C THR A 80 7.43 14.46 -4.32
N GLU A 81 7.51 14.51 -5.64
CA GLU A 81 6.32 14.49 -6.50
C GLU A 81 5.51 13.19 -6.34
N SER A 82 6.20 12.06 -6.10
CA SER A 82 5.59 10.73 -6.05
C SER A 82 5.29 10.23 -4.63
N GLU A 83 6.05 10.65 -3.61
CA GLU A 83 5.96 10.13 -2.25
C GLU A 83 5.99 11.27 -1.21
N LYS A 84 5.19 11.13 -0.16
CA LYS A 84 5.27 11.96 1.04
C LYS A 84 5.29 11.08 2.28
N ILE A 85 6.36 11.19 3.07
CA ILE A 85 6.47 10.56 4.38
C ILE A 85 6.61 11.66 5.42
N TYR A 86 5.80 11.61 6.46
CA TYR A 86 5.85 12.58 7.55
C TYR A 86 5.44 11.94 8.87
N ILE A 87 5.96 12.49 9.96
CA ILE A 87 5.60 12.10 11.32
C ILE A 87 4.66 13.16 11.89
N LYS A 88 3.64 12.71 12.60
CA LYS A 88 2.72 13.59 13.32
C LYS A 88 2.56 13.14 14.75
N ARG A 89 2.64 14.09 15.69
CA ARG A 89 2.22 13.85 17.07
C ARG A 89 0.73 14.22 17.23
N PRO A 90 -0.15 13.28 17.60
CA PRO A 90 -1.57 13.57 17.74
C PRO A 90 -1.85 14.61 18.83
N LEU A 91 -2.88 15.42 18.61
CA LEU A 91 -3.27 16.55 19.47
C LEU A 91 -4.05 16.12 20.71
N TYR A 92 -4.86 15.06 20.60
CA TYR A 92 -5.94 14.75 21.54
C TYR A 92 -5.75 13.46 22.36
N GLU A 93 -4.71 12.67 22.08
CA GLU A 93 -4.45 11.49 22.91
C GLU A 93 -3.73 11.90 24.20
N ALA A 94 -4.28 11.46 25.34
CA ALA A 94 -3.70 11.66 26.67
C ALA A 94 -2.34 10.97 26.84
N ASN A 95 -2.03 9.97 26.01
CA ASN A 95 -0.74 9.30 25.98
C ASN A 95 0.26 10.10 25.15
N GLU A 96 1.14 10.83 25.84
CA GLU A 96 2.29 11.55 25.28
C GLU A 96 3.32 10.65 24.58
N SER A 97 3.14 9.34 24.75
CA SER A 97 4.01 8.22 24.42
C SER A 97 3.79 7.62 23.03
N HIS A 98 3.25 8.35 22.06
CA HIS A 98 3.20 7.83 20.70
C HIS A 98 3.15 8.91 19.62
N ILE A 99 3.53 8.52 18.41
CA ILE A 99 3.42 9.28 17.17
C ILE A 99 2.77 8.41 16.09
N ILE A 100 2.32 9.07 15.02
CA ILE A 100 1.83 8.40 13.82
C ILE A 100 2.74 8.80 12.67
N VAL A 101 3.30 7.80 12.00
CA VAL A 101 4.06 7.97 10.77
C VAL A 101 3.12 7.72 9.61
N HIS A 102 3.08 8.66 8.68
CA HIS A 102 2.29 8.58 7.46
C HIS A 102 3.21 8.39 6.28
N SER A 103 2.89 7.44 5.41
CA SER A 103 3.46 7.33 4.07
C SER A 103 2.34 7.40 3.06
N ILE A 104 2.48 8.32 2.10
CA ILE A 104 1.52 8.58 1.05
C ILE A 104 2.25 8.44 -0.29
N ASN A 105 1.77 7.51 -1.12
CA ASN A 105 2.13 7.43 -2.52
C ASN A 105 1.16 8.32 -3.31
N LYS A 106 1.62 9.50 -3.73
CA LYS A 106 0.83 10.51 -4.45
C LYS A 106 0.43 10.03 -5.85
N ALA A 107 1.31 9.29 -6.53
CA ALA A 107 1.08 8.81 -7.88
C ALA A 107 -0.05 7.76 -7.96
N ARG A 108 -0.24 6.99 -6.89
CA ARG A 108 -1.22 5.89 -6.81
C ARG A 108 -2.37 6.15 -5.83
N HIS A 109 -2.40 7.33 -5.19
CA HIS A 109 -3.35 7.68 -4.13
C HIS A 109 -3.47 6.64 -3.00
N CYS A 110 -2.35 5.96 -2.69
CA CYS A 110 -2.28 4.96 -1.63
C CYS A 110 -1.65 5.59 -0.38
N SER A 111 -2.12 5.22 0.81
CA SER A 111 -1.51 5.67 2.06
C SER A 111 -1.49 4.56 3.09
N ALA A 112 -0.40 4.48 3.85
CA ALA A 112 -0.28 3.62 5.02
C ALA A 112 0.16 4.46 6.23
N ARG A 113 -0.11 3.92 7.42
CA ARG A 113 0.26 4.57 8.67
C ARG A 113 0.86 3.53 9.62
N SER A 114 1.80 3.97 10.44
CA SER A 114 2.34 3.18 11.54
C SER A 114 2.27 3.99 12.81
N LYS A 115 1.74 3.41 13.89
CA LYS A 115 1.77 4.00 15.23
C LYS A 115 3.04 3.54 15.92
N VAL A 116 3.86 4.48 16.37
CA VAL A 116 5.06 4.20 17.16
C VAL A 116 4.77 4.59 18.59
N VAL A 117 4.86 3.63 19.50
CA VAL A 117 4.73 3.86 20.94
C VAL A 117 6.12 3.95 21.55
N PHE A 118 6.34 4.93 22.41
CA PHE A 118 7.60 5.22 23.05
C PHE A 118 7.40 5.74 24.48
N HIS A 119 8.38 5.53 25.34
CA HIS A 119 8.42 6.14 26.67
C HIS A 119 9.75 6.85 26.89
N LEU A 120 9.76 7.82 27.81
CA LEU A 120 11.00 8.43 28.27
C LEU A 120 11.59 7.56 29.38
N ASP A 121 12.73 6.94 29.12
CA ASP A 121 13.59 6.35 30.15
C ASP A 121 14.16 7.49 31.01
N LYS A 122 13.64 7.59 32.24
CA LYS A 122 13.99 8.66 33.18
C LYS A 122 15.40 8.53 33.75
N GLU A 123 15.97 7.32 33.75
CA GLU A 123 17.33 7.09 34.26
C GLU A 123 18.39 7.54 33.25
N ARG A 124 18.12 7.30 31.97
CA ARG A 124 19.02 7.68 30.86
C ARG A 124 18.68 9.03 30.23
N GLN A 125 17.54 9.63 30.60
CA GLN A 125 16.93 10.78 29.92
C GLN A 125 16.82 10.58 28.40
N GLN A 126 16.52 9.35 27.98
CA GLN A 126 16.43 8.95 26.58
C GLN A 126 15.02 8.44 26.29
N LEU A 127 14.54 8.65 25.07
CA LEU A 127 13.24 8.16 24.65
C LEU A 127 13.42 6.79 23.99
N VAL A 128 12.74 5.78 24.50
CA VAL A 128 12.82 4.38 24.09
C VAL A 128 11.53 4.00 23.37
N ILE A 129 11.65 3.29 22.25
CA ILE A 129 10.49 2.80 21.50
C ILE A 129 10.08 1.43 22.03
N ASP A 130 8.81 1.32 22.42
CA ASP A 130 8.23 0.10 22.96
C ASP A 130 7.73 -0.81 21.85
N SER A 131 7.12 -0.23 20.81
CA SER A 131 6.48 -0.99 19.75
C SER A 131 6.14 -0.12 18.53
N ILE A 132 6.14 -0.75 17.36
CA ILE A 132 5.67 -0.19 16.10
C ILE A 132 4.47 -1.03 15.65
N PHE A 133 3.30 -0.42 15.56
CA PHE A 133 2.08 -1.07 15.11
C PHE A 133 1.74 -0.62 13.69
N PRO A 134 1.56 -1.54 12.73
CA PRO A 134 0.91 -1.22 11.47
C PRO A 134 -0.55 -0.84 11.75
N TYR A 135 -1.02 0.25 11.15
CA TYR A 135 -2.39 0.74 11.29
C TYR A 135 -3.28 0.26 10.14
#